data_AF-A0A1C3NW27-F1
#
_entry.id   AF-A0A1C3NW27-F1
#
_cell.length_a   1.000
_cell.length_b   1.000
_cell.length_c   1.000
_cell.angle_alpha   90.00
_cell.angle_beta   90.00
_cell.angle_gamma   90.00
#
_symmetry.space_group_name_H-M   'P 1'
#
loop_
_entity.id
_entity.type
_entity.pdbx_description
1 polymer ?
#
loop_
_entity_poly.entity_id
_entity_poly.type
_entity_poly.pdbx_seq_one_letter_code
_entity_poly.pdbx_strand_id
1 'polypeptide(L)'
;MSPAATGALIGLLTGVGLVIVVRRSPIVRRIRLADRMDPYLRDTPLQSRLLADRPRTTMSSRSGLEELLRPFVHDTARRLDRFLGGRAALARRLTQAGGRTSIEEFRIHQVICAAVGALLGAFLLLVRAITGVGPPPIVGVAMVVAGVAGGIVARDWWLTRAIREREERILIEFPTVAELLALAVTAGESPIGALERVSRLSHGELGHELRLALADARAGATLVQALEGMATRTTVPSLARFVDGMAVAIERGTPLAEVLRAQAVDVREAGKRQLLEAGGRKEIAMMVPVVFFVLPTTVIFAFYPALVSLSFSAQ
;
A
#
# COMPACT_ATOMS: atom_id res chain seq x y z
N MET A 1 13.67 -40.77 24.76
CA MET A 1 14.52 -39.85 23.97
C MET A 1 14.73 -38.59 24.78
N SER A 2 15.95 -38.02 24.82
CA SER A 2 16.19 -36.84 25.67
C SER A 2 15.35 -35.66 25.17
N PRO A 3 14.79 -34.82 26.07
CA PRO A 3 13.99 -33.66 25.69
C PRO A 3 14.76 -32.73 24.73
N ALA A 4 16.08 -32.64 24.90
CA ALA A 4 17.00 -31.95 24.01
C ALA A 4 17.05 -32.53 22.58
N ALA A 5 17.03 -33.87 22.42
CA ALA A 5 17.05 -34.51 21.11
C ALA A 5 15.73 -34.29 20.35
N THR A 6 14.58 -34.35 21.04
CA THR A 6 13.28 -33.99 20.47
C THR A 6 13.22 -32.50 20.09
N GLY A 7 13.78 -31.62 20.93
CA GLY A 7 13.85 -30.19 20.62
C GLY A 7 14.72 -29.86 19.40
N ALA A 8 15.86 -30.53 19.27
CA ALA A 8 16.76 -30.38 18.12
C ALA A 8 16.10 -30.86 16.82
N LEU A 9 15.37 -31.98 16.86
CA LEU A 9 14.75 -32.60 15.69
C LEU A 9 13.57 -31.77 15.16
N ILE A 10 12.78 -31.21 16.08
CA ILE A 10 11.66 -30.34 15.70
C ILE A 10 12.19 -28.96 15.28
N GLY A 11 13.22 -28.41 15.95
CA GLY A 11 13.91 -27.20 15.52
C GLY A 11 14.47 -27.30 14.10
N LEU A 12 15.09 -28.43 13.75
CA LEU A 12 15.52 -28.74 12.39
C LEU A 12 14.35 -28.81 11.40
N LEU A 13 13.23 -29.44 11.77
CA LEU A 13 12.04 -29.49 10.91
C LEU A 13 11.42 -28.11 10.65
N THR A 14 11.26 -27.28 11.69
CA THR A 14 10.77 -25.89 11.52
C THR A 14 11.76 -25.01 10.76
N GLY A 15 13.07 -25.15 11.01
CA GLY A 15 14.12 -24.42 10.31
C GLY A 15 14.20 -24.80 8.83
N VAL A 16 14.15 -26.09 8.51
CA VAL A 16 14.11 -26.59 7.13
C VAL A 16 12.82 -26.17 6.44
N GLY A 17 11.68 -26.19 7.12
CA GLY A 17 10.41 -25.66 6.61
C GLY A 17 10.49 -24.18 6.27
N LEU A 18 11.07 -23.36 7.16
CA LEU A 18 11.27 -21.93 6.94
C LEU A 18 12.23 -21.67 5.77
N VAL A 19 13.34 -22.42 5.68
CA VAL A 19 14.32 -22.31 4.59
C VAL A 19 13.71 -22.72 3.24
N ILE A 20 12.84 -23.74 3.20
CA ILE A 20 12.13 -24.15 1.98
C ILE A 20 11.12 -23.07 1.56
N VAL A 21 10.36 -22.50 2.50
CA VAL A 21 9.42 -21.40 2.20
C VAL A 21 10.15 -20.16 1.69
N VAL A 22 11.26 -19.77 2.32
CA VAL A 22 12.09 -18.62 1.90
C VAL A 22 12.79 -18.87 0.57
N ARG A 23 13.31 -20.08 0.33
CA ARG A 23 14.04 -20.41 -0.90
C ARG A 23 13.12 -20.71 -2.08
N ARG A 24 11.90 -21.18 -1.83
CA ARG A 24 10.85 -21.38 -2.84
C ARG A 24 10.00 -20.13 -3.05
N SER A 25 10.21 -19.10 -2.23
CA SER A 25 9.60 -17.77 -2.40
C SER A 25 10.07 -17.13 -3.72
N PRO A 26 9.15 -16.55 -4.51
CA PRO A 26 9.50 -15.81 -5.72
C PRO A 26 10.34 -14.56 -5.43
N ILE A 27 10.51 -14.16 -4.16
CA ILE A 27 11.38 -13.04 -3.73
C ILE A 27 12.84 -13.25 -4.16
N VAL A 28 13.30 -14.50 -4.37
CA VAL A 28 14.67 -14.81 -4.83
C VAL A 28 14.76 -15.03 -6.35
N ARG A 29 13.61 -15.06 -7.06
CA ARG A 29 13.63 -15.17 -8.53
C ARG A 29 14.02 -13.81 -9.12
N ARG A 30 15.24 -13.76 -9.67
CA ARG A 30 15.67 -12.66 -10.54
C ARG A 30 14.66 -12.52 -11.67
N ILE A 31 14.01 -11.36 -11.74
CA ILE A 31 13.08 -10.94 -12.80
C ILE A 31 13.80 -11.17 -14.14
N ARG A 32 13.28 -12.06 -14.99
CA ARG A 32 13.87 -12.33 -16.30
C ARG A 32 13.32 -11.33 -17.31
N LEU A 33 14.09 -11.03 -18.36
CA LEU A 33 13.73 -10.06 -19.40
C LEU A 33 12.36 -10.35 -20.04
N ALA A 34 11.98 -11.63 -20.13
CA ALA A 34 10.67 -12.08 -20.62
C ALA A 34 9.49 -11.55 -19.79
N ASP A 35 9.60 -11.48 -18.46
CA ASP A 35 8.54 -10.98 -17.57
C ASP A 35 8.30 -9.47 -17.72
N ARG A 36 9.28 -8.74 -18.28
CA ARG A 36 9.16 -7.30 -18.60
C ARG A 36 8.55 -7.02 -19.97
N MET A 37 8.54 -8.01 -20.85
CA MET A 37 8.01 -7.89 -22.22
C MET A 37 6.56 -8.36 -22.33
N ASP A 38 6.06 -9.10 -21.34
CA ASP A 38 4.68 -9.58 -21.25
C ASP A 38 3.60 -8.46 -21.36
N PRO A 39 3.81 -7.23 -20.82
CA PRO A 39 2.86 -6.14 -21.02
C PRO A 39 2.78 -5.63 -22.46
N TYR A 40 3.80 -5.89 -23.29
CA TYR A 40 3.91 -5.38 -24.66
C TYR A 40 3.60 -6.42 -25.74
N LEU A 41 3.33 -7.68 -25.35
CA LEU A 41 3.03 -8.78 -26.27
C LEU A 41 1.53 -9.16 -26.30
N ARG A 42 0.66 -8.35 -25.67
CA ARG A 42 -0.79 -8.60 -25.65
C ARG A 42 -1.48 -8.18 -26.96
N ASP A 43 -1.11 -8.85 -28.04
CA ASP A 43 -1.92 -9.00 -29.26
C ASP A 43 -2.24 -10.49 -29.46
N THR A 44 -2.94 -11.10 -28.50
CA THR A 44 -3.54 -12.43 -28.71
C THR A 44 -5.06 -12.30 -28.57
N PRO A 45 -5.83 -12.59 -29.64
CA PRO A 45 -7.28 -12.40 -29.62
C PRO A 45 -7.94 -13.32 -28.60
N LEU A 46 -8.97 -12.77 -27.94
CA LEU A 46 -9.83 -13.40 -26.93
C LEU A 46 -10.21 -14.83 -27.31
N GLN A 47 -9.66 -15.82 -26.60
CA GLN A 47 -10.06 -17.22 -26.73
C GLN A 47 -11.49 -17.40 -26.20
N SER A 48 -12.34 -17.91 -27.10
CA SER A 48 -13.76 -18.19 -26.91
C SER A 48 -14.05 -19.11 -25.72
N ARG A 49 -15.01 -18.70 -24.89
CA ARG A 49 -15.53 -19.40 -23.69
C ARG A 49 -16.19 -20.75 -23.96
N LEU A 50 -16.26 -21.21 -25.21
CA LEU A 50 -16.88 -22.49 -25.60
C LEU A 50 -15.93 -23.70 -25.57
N LEU A 51 -14.63 -23.50 -25.35
CA LEU A 51 -13.62 -24.57 -25.27
C LEU A 51 -13.09 -24.83 -23.84
N ALA A 52 -13.61 -24.11 -22.84
CA ALA A 52 -13.13 -24.19 -21.45
C ALA A 52 -13.77 -25.34 -20.63
N ASP A 53 -14.71 -26.10 -21.20
CA ASP A 53 -15.39 -27.17 -20.48
C ASP A 53 -14.86 -28.55 -20.88
N ARG A 54 -13.77 -28.95 -20.23
CA ARG A 54 -13.40 -30.35 -20.04
C ARG A 54 -12.78 -30.51 -18.65
N PRO A 55 -13.51 -31.05 -17.65
CA PRO A 55 -12.92 -31.39 -16.37
C PRO A 55 -11.96 -32.56 -16.57
N ARG A 56 -10.66 -32.27 -16.56
CA ARG A 56 -9.62 -33.30 -16.42
C ARG A 56 -9.54 -33.70 -14.95
N THR A 57 -10.28 -34.74 -14.59
CA THR A 57 -10.08 -35.50 -13.35
C THR A 57 -8.75 -36.23 -13.42
N THR A 58 -7.68 -35.61 -12.92
CA THR A 58 -6.46 -36.32 -12.54
C THR A 58 -6.60 -36.76 -11.09
N MET A 59 -6.89 -38.05 -10.89
CA MET A 59 -6.77 -38.74 -9.62
C MET A 59 -5.35 -38.57 -9.08
N SER A 60 -5.21 -37.76 -8.03
CA SER A 60 -4.01 -37.64 -7.21
C SER A 60 -4.38 -38.12 -5.81
N SER A 61 -3.98 -39.33 -5.50
CA SER A 61 -4.05 -39.96 -4.18
C SER A 61 -3.24 -39.13 -3.16
N ARG A 62 -3.93 -38.32 -2.35
CA ARG A 62 -3.47 -37.72 -1.06
C ARG A 62 -4.60 -36.99 -0.30
N SER A 63 -5.83 -37.50 -0.44
CA SER A 63 -7.09 -36.94 0.06
C SER A 63 -7.43 -37.45 1.48
N GLY A 64 -6.97 -36.72 2.51
CA GLY A 64 -7.45 -36.94 3.87
C GLY A 64 -7.48 -35.65 4.68
N LEU A 65 -6.38 -34.90 4.64
CA LEU A 65 -6.28 -33.58 5.27
C LEU A 65 -6.94 -32.47 4.45
N GLU A 66 -6.88 -32.55 3.11
CA GLU A 66 -7.50 -31.56 2.22
C GLU A 66 -9.03 -31.59 2.27
N GLU A 67 -9.64 -32.74 2.57
CA GLU A 67 -11.11 -32.91 2.59
C GLU A 67 -11.74 -32.45 3.91
N LEU A 68 -11.05 -32.67 5.03
CA LEU A 68 -11.46 -32.18 6.35
C LEU A 68 -11.32 -30.66 6.49
N LEU A 69 -10.29 -30.06 5.88
CA LEU A 69 -10.06 -28.61 5.89
C LEU A 69 -10.83 -27.86 4.80
N ARG A 70 -11.37 -28.55 3.78
CA ARG A 70 -12.09 -27.92 2.65
C ARG A 70 -13.26 -27.02 3.06
N PRO A 71 -14.21 -27.45 3.93
CA PRO A 71 -15.33 -26.60 4.30
C PRO A 71 -14.89 -25.41 5.17
N PHE A 72 -13.92 -25.63 6.07
CA PHE A 72 -13.41 -24.58 6.94
C PHE A 72 -12.61 -23.53 6.15
N VAL A 73 -11.81 -23.95 5.17
CA VAL A 73 -11.05 -23.03 4.31
C VAL A 73 -11.98 -22.27 3.36
N HIS A 74 -13.00 -22.90 2.75
CA HIS A 74 -13.93 -22.19 1.85
C HIS A 74 -14.89 -21.23 2.57
N ASP A 75 -15.35 -21.56 3.78
CA ASP A 75 -16.25 -20.68 4.52
C ASP A 75 -15.50 -19.58 5.27
N THR A 76 -14.28 -19.85 5.73
CA THR A 76 -13.42 -18.80 6.29
C THR A 76 -12.89 -17.89 5.19
N ALA A 77 -12.53 -18.40 4.01
CA ALA A 77 -12.15 -17.57 2.86
C ALA A 77 -13.29 -16.68 2.38
N ARG A 78 -14.54 -17.16 2.35
CA ARG A 78 -15.71 -16.33 1.99
C ARG A 78 -16.06 -15.28 3.05
N ARG A 79 -15.91 -15.60 4.35
CA ARG A 79 -16.09 -14.63 5.43
C ARG A 79 -14.95 -13.61 5.50
N LEU A 80 -13.71 -14.02 5.23
CA LEU A 80 -12.57 -13.11 5.08
C LEU A 80 -12.68 -12.25 3.82
N ASP A 81 -13.13 -12.77 2.67
CA ASP A 81 -13.34 -11.96 1.44
C ASP A 81 -14.41 -10.87 1.66
N ARG A 82 -15.39 -11.13 2.54
CA ARG A 82 -16.41 -10.16 2.92
C ARG A 82 -15.89 -9.11 3.92
N PHE A 83 -14.88 -9.45 4.73
CA PHE A 83 -14.23 -8.55 5.68
C PHE A 83 -13.02 -7.78 5.12
N LEU A 84 -12.27 -8.36 4.16
CA LEU A 84 -11.06 -7.80 3.55
C LEU A 84 -11.30 -7.07 2.23
N GLY A 85 -12.57 -6.92 1.83
CA GLY A 85 -12.96 -6.28 0.58
C GLY A 85 -12.77 -7.21 -0.61
N GLY A 86 -13.89 -7.58 -1.25
CA GLY A 86 -13.89 -8.52 -2.38
C GLY A 86 -12.92 -8.15 -3.50
N ARG A 87 -12.61 -9.10 -4.39
CA ARG A 87 -11.60 -8.98 -5.45
C ARG A 87 -11.61 -7.64 -6.20
N ALA A 88 -12.78 -7.06 -6.45
CA ALA A 88 -12.93 -5.75 -7.09
C ALA A 88 -12.40 -4.57 -6.24
N ALA A 89 -12.61 -4.60 -4.92
CA ALA A 89 -12.07 -3.58 -4.02
C ALA A 89 -10.54 -3.65 -3.94
N LEU A 90 -9.98 -4.86 -3.86
CA LEU A 90 -8.53 -5.05 -3.90
C LEU A 90 -7.93 -4.64 -5.26
N ALA A 91 -8.60 -4.99 -6.37
CA ALA A 91 -8.18 -4.56 -7.70
C ALA A 91 -8.08 -3.04 -7.78
N ARG A 92 -9.11 -2.32 -7.31
CA ARG A 92 -9.11 -0.84 -7.23
C ARG A 92 -7.94 -0.31 -6.39
N ARG A 93 -7.69 -0.88 -5.21
CA ARG A 93 -6.57 -0.47 -4.34
C ARG A 93 -5.19 -0.74 -4.97
N LEU A 94 -5.05 -1.83 -5.72
CA LEU A 94 -3.81 -2.11 -6.45
C LEU A 94 -3.60 -1.14 -7.61
N THR A 95 -4.67 -0.76 -8.33
CA THR A 95 -4.63 0.31 -9.34
C THR A 95 -4.24 1.65 -8.70
N GLN A 96 -4.83 2.00 -7.55
CA GLN A 96 -4.50 3.21 -6.79
C GLN A 96 -3.04 3.23 -6.33
N ALA A 97 -2.47 2.07 -6.01
CA ALA A 97 -1.05 1.91 -5.68
C ALA A 97 -0.11 1.98 -6.91
N GLY A 98 -0.65 2.21 -8.11
CA GLY A 98 0.11 2.32 -9.37
C GLY A 98 0.11 1.07 -10.24
N GLY A 99 -0.73 0.06 -9.97
CA GLY A 99 -0.98 -1.07 -10.87
C GLY A 99 0.19 -2.04 -11.10
N ARG A 100 1.29 -1.91 -10.34
CA ARG A 100 2.53 -2.68 -10.55
C ARG A 100 2.47 -4.13 -10.08
N THR A 101 1.43 -4.51 -9.34
CA THR A 101 1.29 -5.84 -8.74
C THR A 101 -0.06 -6.43 -9.10
N SER A 102 -0.05 -7.71 -9.51
CA SER A 102 -1.28 -8.43 -9.82
C SER A 102 -2.02 -8.83 -8.54
N ILE A 103 -3.34 -9.03 -8.63
CA ILE A 103 -4.16 -9.51 -7.51
C ILE A 103 -3.64 -10.85 -7.00
N GLU A 104 -3.19 -11.72 -7.91
CA GLU A 104 -2.67 -13.04 -7.59
C GLU A 104 -1.35 -12.95 -6.84
N GLU A 105 -0.42 -12.11 -7.31
CA GLU A 105 0.85 -11.86 -6.64
C GLU A 105 0.66 -11.26 -5.24
N PHE A 106 -0.29 -10.36 -5.07
CA PHE A 106 -0.61 -9.79 -3.77
C PHE A 106 -1.17 -10.84 -2.79
N ARG A 107 -2.10 -11.69 -3.26
CA ARG A 107 -2.66 -12.79 -2.45
C ARG A 107 -1.59 -13.83 -2.08
N ILE A 108 -0.68 -14.14 -3.00
CA ILE A 108 0.48 -15.02 -2.72
C ILE A 108 1.33 -14.42 -1.59
N HIS A 109 1.64 -13.12 -1.65
CA HIS A 109 2.38 -12.46 -0.57
C HIS A 109 1.63 -12.50 0.78
N GLN A 110 0.31 -12.29 0.79
CA GLN A 110 -0.49 -12.42 2.02
C GLN A 110 -0.39 -13.83 2.61
N VAL A 111 -0.49 -14.87 1.78
CA VAL A 111 -0.37 -16.26 2.23
C VAL A 111 1.04 -16.54 2.77
N ILE A 112 2.09 -16.01 2.13
CA ILE A 112 3.46 -16.16 2.63
C ILE A 112 3.63 -15.46 3.99
N CYS A 113 3.18 -14.22 4.13
CA CYS A 113 3.25 -13.49 5.40
C CYS A 113 2.45 -14.22 6.51
N ALA A 114 1.27 -14.74 6.18
CA ALA A 114 0.46 -15.55 7.07
C ALA A 114 1.18 -16.84 7.49
N ALA A 115 1.81 -17.54 6.53
CA ALA A 115 2.57 -18.76 6.79
C ALA A 115 3.79 -18.50 7.67
N VAL A 116 4.52 -17.41 7.45
CA VAL A 116 5.64 -16.98 8.31
C VAL A 116 5.14 -16.68 9.72
N GLY A 117 4.04 -15.95 9.87
CA GLY A 117 3.41 -15.69 11.16
C GLY A 117 2.97 -16.96 11.88
N ALA A 118 2.40 -17.93 11.15
CA ALA A 118 2.03 -19.23 11.68
C ALA A 118 3.24 -20.03 12.18
N LEU A 119 4.32 -20.07 11.39
CA LEU A 119 5.56 -20.77 11.75
C LEU A 119 6.21 -20.17 13.00
N LEU A 120 6.21 -18.85 13.11
CA LEU A 120 6.72 -18.14 14.30
C LEU A 120 5.89 -18.48 15.56
N GLY A 121 4.57 -18.47 15.45
CA GLY A 121 3.69 -18.88 16.55
C GLY A 121 3.86 -20.36 16.93
N ALA A 122 4.00 -21.24 15.94
CA ALA A 122 4.20 -22.68 16.15
C ALA A 122 5.55 -22.96 16.83
N PHE A 123 6.60 -22.21 16.43
CA PHE A 123 7.91 -22.28 17.06
C PHE A 123 7.84 -21.86 18.55
N LEU A 124 7.11 -20.80 18.89
CA LEU A 124 6.93 -20.37 20.28
C LEU A 124 6.17 -21.42 21.12
N LEU A 125 5.14 -22.04 20.55
CA LEU A 125 4.41 -23.16 21.18
C LEU A 125 5.32 -24.37 21.42
N LEU A 126 6.19 -24.67 20.47
CA LEU A 126 7.15 -25.76 20.56
C LEU A 126 8.19 -25.49 21.67
N VAL A 127 8.75 -24.28 21.73
CA VAL A 127 9.69 -23.89 22.79
C VAL A 127 9.04 -24.09 24.16
N ARG A 128 7.80 -23.64 24.34
CA ARG A 128 7.02 -23.89 25.56
C ARG A 128 6.89 -25.38 25.86
N ALA A 129 6.56 -26.22 24.88
CA ALA A 129 6.36 -27.65 25.09
C ALA A 129 7.64 -28.36 25.56
N ILE A 130 8.81 -27.86 25.18
CA ILE A 130 10.11 -28.44 25.55
C ILE A 130 10.61 -27.90 26.91
N THR A 131 10.46 -26.60 27.15
CA THR A 131 11.00 -25.95 28.37
C THR A 131 10.02 -25.98 29.55
N GLY A 132 8.73 -26.21 29.30
CA GLY A 132 7.65 -26.10 30.31
C GLY A 132 7.36 -24.67 30.76
N VAL A 133 8.16 -23.69 30.31
CA VAL A 133 8.07 -22.27 30.68
C VAL A 133 7.38 -21.52 29.54
N GLY A 134 6.24 -20.89 29.82
CA GLY A 134 5.52 -20.07 28.85
C GLY A 134 4.04 -19.91 29.17
N PRO A 135 3.33 -19.05 28.42
CA PRO A 135 1.91 -18.77 28.62
C PRO A 135 1.06 -20.04 28.43
N PRO A 136 -0.16 -20.12 28.99
CA PRO A 136 -1.00 -21.32 28.91
C PRO A 136 -1.25 -21.75 27.45
N PRO A 137 -1.51 -23.04 27.17
CA PRO A 137 -1.59 -23.57 25.80
C PRO A 137 -2.66 -22.88 24.94
N ILE A 138 -3.76 -22.45 25.56
CA ILE A 138 -4.78 -21.60 24.93
C ILE A 138 -4.19 -20.29 24.38
N VAL A 139 -3.32 -19.64 25.15
CA VAL A 139 -2.65 -18.40 24.74
C VAL A 139 -1.64 -18.64 23.62
N GLY A 140 -0.94 -19.77 23.64
CA GLY A 140 -0.02 -20.11 22.54
C GLY A 140 -0.74 -20.40 21.22
N VAL A 141 -1.90 -21.08 21.25
CA VAL A 141 -2.77 -21.23 20.07
C VAL A 141 -3.28 -19.87 19.60
N ALA A 142 -3.70 -19.01 20.54
CA ALA A 142 -4.11 -17.64 20.21
C ALA A 142 -2.99 -16.83 19.55
N MET A 143 -1.72 -17.01 19.94
CA MET A 143 -0.57 -16.35 19.30
C MET A 143 -0.32 -16.83 17.87
N VAL A 144 -0.54 -18.12 17.56
CA VAL A 144 -0.45 -18.61 16.16
C VAL A 144 -1.53 -17.97 15.31
N VAL A 145 -2.77 -17.95 15.79
CA VAL A 145 -3.90 -17.32 15.10
C VAL A 145 -3.65 -15.82 14.92
N ALA A 146 -3.13 -15.15 15.96
CA ALA A 146 -2.74 -13.74 15.89
C ALA A 146 -1.59 -13.48 14.92
N GLY A 147 -0.61 -14.38 14.82
CA GLY A 147 0.49 -14.27 13.85
C GLY A 147 0.02 -14.41 12.40
N VAL A 148 -0.88 -15.34 12.13
CA VAL A 148 -1.54 -15.50 10.83
C VAL A 148 -2.34 -14.25 10.47
N ALA A 149 -3.22 -13.81 11.37
CA ALA A 149 -4.04 -12.62 11.17
C ALA A 149 -3.16 -11.36 10.99
N GLY A 150 -2.13 -11.21 11.83
CA GLY A 150 -1.18 -10.12 11.80
C GLY A 150 -0.41 -10.06 10.48
N GLY A 151 0.00 -11.19 9.92
CA GLY A 151 0.68 -11.24 8.61
C GLY A 151 -0.20 -10.73 7.46
N ILE A 152 -1.49 -11.07 7.47
CA ILE A 152 -2.46 -10.60 6.47
C ILE A 152 -2.71 -9.09 6.63
N VAL A 153 -2.97 -8.65 7.86
CA VAL A 153 -3.25 -7.24 8.18
C VAL A 153 -2.04 -6.35 7.90
N ALA A 154 -0.83 -6.81 8.24
CA ALA A 154 0.41 -6.07 7.97
C ALA A 154 0.60 -5.80 6.47
N ARG A 155 0.31 -6.80 5.62
CA ARG A 155 0.45 -6.62 4.17
C ARG A 155 -0.57 -5.62 3.61
N ASP A 156 -1.78 -5.63 4.15
CA ASP A 156 -2.82 -4.66 3.79
C ASP A 156 -2.49 -3.24 4.28
N TRP A 157 -1.89 -3.13 5.46
CA TRP A 157 -1.39 -1.87 5.99
C TRP A 157 -0.27 -1.29 5.11
N TRP A 158 0.67 -2.11 4.63
CA TRP A 158 1.69 -1.69 3.66
C TRP A 158 1.09 -1.25 2.33
N LEU A 159 0.03 -1.90 1.85
CA LEU A 159 -0.67 -1.46 0.64
C LEU A 159 -1.29 -0.07 0.85
N THR A 160 -2.01 0.12 1.96
CA THR A 160 -2.55 1.44 2.33
C THR A 160 -1.47 2.50 2.42
N ARG A 161 -0.32 2.16 3.02
CA ARG A 161 0.81 3.07 3.14
C ARG A 161 1.37 3.45 1.77
N ALA A 162 1.56 2.49 0.88
CA ALA A 162 2.04 2.73 -0.48
C ALA A 162 1.07 3.61 -1.31
N ILE A 163 -0.24 3.41 -1.15
CA ILE A 163 -1.26 4.26 -1.77
C ILE A 163 -1.12 5.70 -1.26
N ARG A 164 -1.06 5.90 0.06
CA ARG A 164 -0.90 7.23 0.67
C ARG A 164 0.37 7.95 0.24
N GLU A 165 1.49 7.24 0.19
CA GLU A 165 2.77 7.81 -0.26
C GLU A 165 2.71 8.22 -1.73
N ARG A 166 1.97 7.49 -2.56
CA ARG A 166 1.74 7.86 -3.96
C ARG A 166 0.81 9.07 -4.08
N GLU A 167 -0.29 9.10 -3.34
CA GLU A 167 -1.19 10.26 -3.27
C GLU A 167 -0.46 11.53 -2.84
N GLU A 168 0.42 11.42 -1.84
CA GLU A 168 1.25 12.53 -1.37
C GLU A 168 2.20 13.05 -2.46
N ARG A 169 2.85 12.15 -3.21
CA ARG A 169 3.67 12.54 -4.37
C ARG A 169 2.84 13.26 -5.43
N ILE A 170 1.66 12.74 -5.76
CA ILE A 170 0.73 13.39 -6.70
C ILE A 170 0.33 14.79 -6.21
N LEU A 171 -0.01 14.92 -4.92
CA LEU A 171 -0.39 16.21 -4.32
C LEU A 171 0.73 17.25 -4.34
N ILE A 172 1.98 16.83 -4.14
CA ILE A 172 3.15 17.71 -4.23
C ILE A 172 3.36 18.20 -5.67
N GLU A 173 3.18 17.33 -6.67
CA GLU A 173 3.35 17.67 -8.08
C GLU A 173 2.18 18.50 -8.65
N PHE A 174 1.00 18.37 -8.06
CA PHE A 174 -0.26 18.85 -8.62
C PHE A 174 -0.33 20.37 -8.88
N PRO A 175 0.08 21.27 -7.95
CA PRO A 175 0.06 22.71 -8.22
C PRO A 175 0.86 23.10 -9.47
N THR A 176 2.07 22.55 -9.62
CA THR A 176 2.92 22.83 -10.78
C THR A 176 2.30 22.31 -12.08
N VAL A 177 1.74 21.11 -12.06
CA VAL A 177 1.07 20.54 -13.25
C VAL A 177 -0.17 21.35 -13.65
N ALA A 178 -0.99 21.76 -12.67
CA ALA A 178 -2.16 22.57 -12.91
C ALA A 178 -1.80 23.94 -13.51
N GLU A 179 -0.76 24.60 -12.98
CA GLU A 179 -0.24 25.86 -13.54
C GLU A 179 0.27 25.70 -14.97
N LEU A 180 1.05 24.65 -15.26
CA LEU A 180 1.54 24.39 -16.61
C LEU A 180 0.40 24.15 -17.60
N LEU A 181 -0.64 23.42 -17.20
CA LEU A 181 -1.84 23.22 -18.02
C LEU A 181 -2.58 24.54 -18.28
N ALA A 182 -2.80 25.33 -17.23
CA ALA A 182 -3.45 26.64 -17.34
C ALA A 182 -2.68 27.59 -18.27
N LEU A 183 -1.34 27.57 -18.19
CA LEU A 183 -0.45 28.41 -19.00
C LEU A 183 -0.42 27.96 -20.46
N ALA A 184 -0.40 26.66 -20.73
CA ALA A 184 -0.49 26.07 -22.07
C ALA A 184 -1.81 26.43 -22.76
N VAL A 185 -2.95 26.21 -22.10
CA VAL A 185 -4.28 26.54 -22.66
C VAL A 185 -4.46 28.05 -22.84
N THR A 186 -3.94 28.84 -21.90
CA THR A 186 -3.88 30.30 -22.01
C THR A 186 -3.12 30.76 -23.25
N ALA A 187 -2.05 30.05 -23.62
CA ALA A 187 -1.26 30.34 -24.80
C ALA A 187 -1.94 29.93 -26.12
N GLY A 188 -3.19 29.45 -26.06
CA GLY A 188 -3.97 29.03 -27.22
C GLY A 188 -3.78 27.57 -27.62
N GLU A 189 -3.14 26.75 -26.79
CA GLU A 189 -3.08 25.31 -27.06
C GLU A 189 -4.45 24.65 -26.90
N SER A 190 -4.72 23.67 -27.76
CA SER A 190 -5.86 22.78 -27.56
C SER A 190 -5.70 21.97 -26.26
N PRO A 191 -6.79 21.52 -25.62
CA PRO A 191 -6.70 20.76 -24.37
C PRO A 191 -5.81 19.50 -24.48
N ILE A 192 -5.91 18.79 -25.60
CA ILE A 192 -5.07 17.62 -25.90
C ILE A 192 -3.61 18.04 -26.10
N GLY A 193 -3.34 19.14 -26.81
CA GLY A 193 -1.99 19.66 -27.03
C GLY A 193 -1.32 20.09 -25.73
N ALA A 194 -2.06 20.78 -24.86
CA ALA A 194 -1.62 21.18 -23.53
C ALA A 194 -1.27 19.96 -22.67
N LEU A 195 -2.16 18.95 -22.61
CA LEU A 195 -1.90 17.70 -21.89
C LEU A 195 -0.67 16.99 -22.42
N GLU A 196 -0.51 16.92 -23.75
CA GLU A 196 0.66 16.29 -24.35
C GLU A 196 1.96 17.02 -23.97
N ARG A 197 1.97 18.35 -24.05
CA ARG A 197 3.11 19.17 -23.65
C ARG A 197 3.47 18.98 -22.17
N VAL A 198 2.49 19.12 -21.28
CA VAL A 198 2.72 19.01 -19.83
C VAL A 198 3.12 17.59 -19.45
N SER A 199 2.51 16.56 -20.05
CA SER A 199 2.86 15.16 -19.78
C SER A 199 4.32 14.80 -20.14
N ARG A 200 4.94 15.53 -21.08
CA ARG A 200 6.36 15.39 -21.42
C ARG A 200 7.29 16.13 -20.45
N LEU A 201 6.83 17.24 -19.87
CA LEU A 201 7.61 18.02 -18.90
C LEU A 201 7.56 17.41 -17.50
N SER A 202 6.45 16.73 -17.16
CA SER A 202 6.22 16.14 -15.85
C SER A 202 6.76 14.71 -15.74
N HIS A 203 7.78 14.51 -14.91
CA HIS A 203 8.47 13.22 -14.76
C HIS A 203 7.96 12.37 -13.58
N GLY A 204 7.10 12.93 -12.73
CA GLY A 204 6.60 12.27 -11.53
C GLY A 204 5.35 11.40 -11.72
N GLU A 205 4.69 11.07 -10.61
CA GLU A 205 3.51 10.19 -10.56
C GLU A 205 2.31 10.79 -11.31
N LEU A 206 2.09 12.09 -11.15
CA LEU A 206 0.99 12.78 -11.85
C LEU A 206 1.29 12.90 -13.34
N GLY A 207 2.56 13.13 -13.70
CA GLY A 207 3.00 13.10 -15.10
C GLY A 207 2.77 11.74 -15.77
N HIS A 208 2.98 10.65 -15.03
CA HIS A 208 2.67 9.30 -15.51
C HIS A 208 1.17 9.09 -15.74
N GLU A 209 0.33 9.54 -14.81
CA GLU A 209 -1.13 9.49 -14.93
C GLU A 209 -1.67 10.32 -16.10
N LEU A 210 -1.07 11.50 -16.37
CA LEU A 210 -1.39 12.29 -17.56
C LEU A 210 -1.03 11.56 -18.85
N ARG A 211 0.11 10.86 -18.90
CA ARG A 211 0.49 10.03 -20.07
C ARG A 211 -0.47 8.86 -20.28
N LEU A 212 -0.93 8.23 -19.20
CA LEU A 212 -1.94 7.18 -19.27
C LEU A 212 -3.28 7.73 -19.80
N ALA A 213 -3.74 8.86 -19.28
CA ALA A 213 -4.94 9.52 -19.80
C ALA A 213 -4.79 9.88 -21.29
N LEU A 214 -3.63 10.40 -21.71
CA LEU A 214 -3.37 10.70 -23.11
C LEU A 214 -3.36 9.43 -23.98
N ALA A 215 -2.85 8.32 -23.46
CA ALA A 215 -2.88 7.02 -24.13
C ALA A 215 -4.32 6.50 -24.28
N ASP A 216 -5.15 6.62 -23.23
CA ASP A 216 -6.58 6.27 -23.27
C ASP A 216 -7.31 7.10 -24.33
N ALA A 217 -7.04 8.41 -24.40
CA ALA A 217 -7.62 9.29 -25.42
C ALA A 217 -7.16 8.91 -26.84
N ARG A 218 -5.89 8.55 -27.03
CA ARG A 218 -5.35 8.07 -28.31
C ARG A 218 -5.90 6.70 -28.72
N ALA A 219 -6.30 5.88 -27.74
CA ALA A 219 -6.97 4.60 -27.96
C ALA A 219 -8.47 4.73 -28.29
N GLY A 220 -9.00 5.97 -28.39
CA GLY A 220 -10.36 6.24 -28.83
C GLY A 220 -11.34 6.64 -27.72
N ALA A 221 -10.88 6.75 -26.47
CA ALA A 221 -11.70 7.34 -25.40
C ALA A 221 -11.88 8.86 -25.63
N THR A 222 -13.00 9.43 -25.18
CA THR A 222 -13.13 10.88 -25.18
C THR A 222 -12.14 11.49 -24.18
N LEU A 223 -11.74 12.73 -24.40
CA LEU A 223 -10.82 13.41 -23.48
C LEU A 223 -11.38 13.44 -22.05
N VAL A 224 -12.68 13.70 -21.90
CA VAL A 224 -13.37 13.69 -20.61
C VAL A 224 -13.27 12.31 -19.95
N GLN A 225 -13.60 11.23 -20.66
CA GLN A 225 -13.50 9.87 -20.14
C GLN A 225 -12.08 9.49 -19.72
N ALA A 226 -11.07 9.92 -20.48
CA ALA A 226 -9.68 9.66 -20.15
C ALA A 226 -9.24 10.38 -18.86
N LEU A 227 -9.68 11.63 -18.68
CA LEU A 227 -9.41 12.42 -17.47
C LEU A 227 -10.17 11.89 -16.26
N GLU A 228 -11.44 11.52 -16.42
CA GLU A 228 -12.21 10.83 -15.37
C GLU A 228 -11.56 9.49 -15.00
N GLY A 229 -11.08 8.73 -15.99
CA GLY A 229 -10.29 7.53 -15.79
C GLY A 229 -9.06 7.80 -14.92
N MET A 230 -8.33 8.88 -15.19
CA MET A 230 -7.24 9.33 -14.32
C MET A 230 -7.72 9.63 -12.90
N ALA A 231 -8.78 10.43 -12.74
CA ALA A 231 -9.35 10.78 -11.44
C ALA A 231 -9.85 9.56 -10.65
N THR A 232 -10.35 8.51 -11.31
CA THR A 232 -10.76 7.27 -10.62
C THR A 232 -9.56 6.40 -10.19
N ARG A 233 -8.45 6.43 -10.95
CA ARG A 233 -7.19 5.76 -10.60
C ARG A 233 -6.45 6.48 -9.48
N THR A 234 -6.55 7.80 -9.43
CA THR A 234 -5.94 8.64 -8.39
C THR A 234 -6.93 8.96 -7.27
N THR A 235 -6.71 8.49 -6.05
CA THR A 235 -7.60 8.75 -4.91
C THR A 235 -7.45 10.14 -4.28
N VAL A 236 -7.10 11.14 -5.09
CA VAL A 236 -6.83 12.52 -4.67
C VAL A 236 -8.04 13.42 -4.94
N PRO A 237 -8.80 13.86 -3.91
CA PRO A 237 -10.07 14.58 -4.12
C PRO A 237 -9.91 15.96 -4.78
N SER A 238 -8.78 16.65 -4.57
CA SER A 238 -8.51 17.93 -5.22
C SER A 238 -8.25 17.77 -6.72
N LEU A 239 -7.57 16.70 -7.12
CA LEU A 239 -7.34 16.36 -8.52
C LEU A 239 -8.65 15.97 -9.22
N ALA A 240 -9.50 15.18 -8.56
CA ALA A 240 -10.83 14.84 -9.09
C ALA A 240 -11.66 16.10 -9.38
N ARG A 241 -11.73 17.05 -8.43
CA ARG A 241 -12.45 18.32 -8.62
C ARG A 241 -11.88 19.18 -9.76
N PHE A 242 -10.56 19.15 -9.96
CA PHE A 242 -9.91 19.85 -11.07
C PHE A 242 -10.29 19.21 -12.41
N VAL A 243 -10.21 17.88 -12.50
CA VAL A 243 -10.66 17.11 -13.66
C VAL A 243 -12.13 17.39 -13.98
N ASP A 244 -13.01 17.36 -12.98
CA ASP A 244 -14.44 17.62 -13.15
C ASP A 244 -14.68 19.02 -13.71
N GLY A 245 -13.99 20.04 -13.19
CA GLY A 245 -14.11 21.41 -13.69
C GLY A 245 -13.60 21.56 -15.13
N MET A 246 -12.51 20.89 -15.47
CA MET A 246 -12.00 20.83 -16.84
C MET A 246 -12.98 20.12 -17.79
N ALA A 247 -13.56 19.00 -17.36
CA ALA A 247 -14.58 18.26 -18.12
C ALA A 247 -15.80 19.13 -18.40
N VAL A 248 -16.36 19.78 -17.36
CA VAL A 248 -17.49 20.71 -17.48
C VAL A 248 -17.18 21.84 -18.46
N ALA A 249 -15.97 22.41 -18.40
CA ALA A 249 -15.59 23.48 -19.30
C ALA A 249 -15.49 23.04 -20.77
N ILE A 250 -14.97 21.83 -21.01
CA ILE A 250 -14.90 21.22 -22.34
C ILE A 250 -16.30 20.93 -22.89
N GLU A 251 -17.18 20.31 -22.10
CA GLU A 251 -18.52 19.91 -22.54
C GLU A 251 -19.45 21.11 -22.77
N ARG A 252 -19.35 22.13 -21.91
CA ARG A 252 -20.21 23.32 -21.99
C ARG A 252 -19.61 24.43 -22.86
N GLY A 253 -18.38 24.26 -23.35
CA GLY A 253 -17.69 25.25 -24.15
C GLY A 253 -17.38 26.56 -23.39
N THR A 254 -17.29 26.52 -22.06
CA THR A 254 -16.89 27.71 -21.29
C THR A 254 -15.41 27.99 -21.49
N PRO A 255 -14.93 29.23 -21.28
CA PRO A 255 -13.53 29.58 -21.48
C PRO A 255 -12.59 28.73 -20.60
N LEU A 256 -12.04 27.65 -21.17
CA LEU A 256 -11.21 26.68 -20.43
C LEU A 256 -9.98 27.34 -19.81
N ALA A 257 -9.40 28.34 -20.47
CA ALA A 257 -8.28 29.11 -19.94
C ALA A 257 -8.62 29.81 -18.62
N GLU A 258 -9.83 30.37 -18.48
CA GLU A 258 -10.26 31.05 -17.25
C GLU A 258 -10.50 30.03 -16.13
N VAL A 259 -11.15 28.91 -16.45
CA VAL A 259 -11.42 27.82 -15.49
C VAL A 259 -10.11 27.23 -14.97
N LEU A 260 -9.19 26.87 -15.85
CA LEU A 260 -7.90 26.28 -15.46
C LEU A 260 -7.03 27.27 -14.68
N ARG A 261 -7.03 28.57 -15.03
CA ARG A 261 -6.32 29.59 -14.25
C ARG A 261 -6.87 29.72 -12.84
N ALA A 262 -8.20 29.82 -12.70
CA ALA A 262 -8.84 29.91 -11.39
C ALA A 262 -8.53 28.69 -10.54
N GLN A 263 -8.67 27.49 -11.11
CA GLN A 263 -8.37 26.24 -10.41
C GLN A 263 -6.87 26.09 -10.07
N ALA A 264 -5.96 26.52 -10.95
CA ALA A 264 -4.53 26.48 -10.67
C ALA A 264 -4.16 27.39 -9.47
N VAL A 265 -4.76 28.59 -9.39
CA VAL A 265 -4.60 29.48 -8.22
C VAL A 265 -5.14 28.82 -6.96
N ASP A 266 -6.33 28.21 -7.01
CA ASP A 266 -6.91 27.51 -5.86
C ASP A 266 -6.03 26.35 -5.38
N VAL A 267 -5.47 25.56 -6.29
CA VAL A 267 -4.59 24.44 -5.99
C VAL A 267 -3.27 24.93 -5.37
N ARG A 268 -2.70 26.01 -5.89
CA ARG A 268 -1.49 26.63 -5.35
C ARG A 268 -1.73 27.17 -3.93
N GLU A 269 -2.81 27.90 -3.72
CA GLU A 269 -3.16 28.42 -2.40
C GLU A 269 -3.47 27.29 -1.40
N ALA A 270 -4.13 26.21 -1.84
CA ALA A 270 -4.34 25.02 -1.02
C ALA A 270 -3.00 24.37 -0.62
N GLY A 271 -2.05 24.24 -1.55
CA GLY A 271 -0.70 23.73 -1.27
C GLY A 271 0.05 24.61 -0.28
N LYS A 272 -0.02 25.95 -0.44
CA LYS A 272 0.57 26.90 0.50
C LYS A 272 -0.02 26.78 1.90
N ARG A 273 -1.35 26.65 2.02
CA ARG A 273 -2.04 26.44 3.31
C ARG A 273 -1.58 25.15 3.98
N GLN A 274 -1.48 24.05 3.24
CA GLN A 274 -0.99 22.77 3.78
C GLN A 274 0.44 22.87 4.31
N LEU A 275 1.32 23.59 3.60
CA LEU A 275 2.69 23.83 4.06
C LEU A 275 2.73 24.66 5.35
N LEU A 276 1.91 25.70 5.44
CA LEU A 276 1.80 26.53 6.66
C LEU A 276 1.24 25.73 7.84
N GLU A 277 0.20 24.94 7.63
CA GLU A 277 -0.38 24.07 8.66
C GLU A 277 0.61 23.00 9.14
N ALA A 278 1.36 22.38 8.22
CA ALA A 278 2.41 21.43 8.56
C ALA A 278 3.56 22.08 9.32
N GLY A 279 3.93 23.32 8.94
CA GLY A 279 4.93 24.13 9.65
C GLY A 279 4.50 24.44 11.08
N GLY A 280 3.30 24.99 11.27
CA GLY A 280 2.77 25.32 12.59
C GLY A 280 2.61 24.09 13.49
N ARG A 281 2.19 22.93 12.95
CA ARG A 281 2.12 21.68 13.73
C ARG A 281 3.49 21.20 14.18
N LYS A 282 4.52 21.32 13.32
CA LYS A 282 5.89 20.97 13.68
C LYS A 282 6.49 21.92 14.71
N GLU A 283 6.15 23.21 14.64
CA GLU A 283 6.54 24.22 15.64
C GLU A 283 5.97 23.85 17.02
N ILE A 284 4.67 23.52 17.10
CA ILE A 284 4.05 23.06 18.34
C ILE A 284 4.69 21.77 18.85
N ALA A 285 4.97 20.81 17.95
CA ALA A 285 5.63 19.56 18.32
C ALA A 285 7.05 19.78 18.90
N MET A 286 7.75 20.83 18.47
CA MET A 286 9.08 21.17 18.98
C MET A 286 9.04 21.70 20.42
N MET A 287 7.90 22.22 20.89
CA MET A 287 7.72 22.63 22.29
C MET A 287 7.64 21.44 23.25
N VAL A 288 7.16 20.28 22.80
CA VAL A 288 6.97 19.10 23.68
C VAL A 288 8.29 18.66 24.32
N PRO A 289 9.39 18.41 23.57
CA PRO A 289 10.66 18.08 24.21
C PRO A 289 11.20 19.19 25.13
N VAL A 290 10.98 20.46 24.77
CA VAL A 290 11.44 21.59 25.57
C VAL A 290 10.73 21.62 26.93
N VAL A 291 9.41 21.51 26.93
CA VAL A 291 8.60 21.56 28.16
C VAL A 291 8.81 20.32 29.03
N PHE A 292 8.91 19.13 28.43
CA PHE A 292 9.00 17.88 29.21
C PHE A 292 10.42 17.42 29.54
N PHE A 293 11.45 17.86 28.83
CA PHE A 293 12.85 17.50 29.15
C PHE A 293 13.65 18.69 29.68
N VAL A 294 13.63 19.84 29.01
CA VAL A 294 14.49 20.97 29.39
C VAL A 294 14.04 21.56 30.72
N LEU A 295 12.75 21.89 30.87
CA LEU A 295 12.25 22.53 32.09
C LEU A 295 12.46 21.65 33.36
N PRO A 296 12.11 20.35 33.39
CA PRO A 296 12.37 19.52 34.55
C PRO A 296 13.86 19.38 34.86
N THR A 297 14.70 19.25 33.83
CA THR A 297 16.17 19.16 34.00
C THR A 297 16.72 20.46 34.62
N THR A 298 16.28 21.62 34.13
CA THR A 298 16.69 22.92 34.69
C THR A 298 16.23 23.08 36.14
N VAL A 299 15.02 22.65 36.49
CA VAL A 299 14.52 22.66 37.87
C VAL A 299 15.39 21.78 38.77
N ILE A 300 15.68 20.55 38.37
CA ILE A 300 16.54 19.63 39.13
C ILE A 300 17.92 20.26 39.39
N PHE A 301 18.54 20.85 38.36
CA PHE A 301 19.83 21.51 38.49
C PHE A 301 19.78 22.74 39.40
N ALA A 302 18.71 23.54 39.34
CA ALA A 302 18.55 24.73 40.16
C ALA A 302 18.40 24.39 41.66
N PHE A 303 17.67 23.32 41.99
CA PHE A 303 17.46 22.90 43.38
C PHE A 303 18.59 22.03 43.95
N TYR A 304 19.49 21.50 43.11
CA TYR A 304 20.55 20.59 43.54
C TYR A 304 21.43 21.13 44.68
N PRO A 305 21.97 22.37 44.63
CA PRO A 305 22.83 22.88 45.70
C PRO A 305 22.10 23.04 47.04
N ALA A 306 20.82 23.44 46.99
CA ALA A 306 19.99 23.61 48.18
C ALA A 306 19.67 22.27 48.85
N LEU A 307 19.48 21.20 48.06
CA LEU A 307 19.29 19.85 48.59
C LEU A 307 20.58 19.31 49.23
N VAL A 308 21.73 19.55 48.59
CA VAL A 308 23.04 19.14 49.13
C VAL A 308 23.35 19.88 50.43
N SER A 309 23.12 21.20 50.52
CA SER A 309 23.40 21.97 51.73
C SER A 309 22.56 21.55 52.93
N LEU A 310 21.27 21.22 52.73
CA LEU A 310 20.39 20.70 53.78
C LEU A 310 20.81 19.32 54.29
N SER A 311 21.45 18.50 53.44
CA SER A 311 21.94 17.17 53.86
C SER A 311 23.20 17.25 54.73
N PHE A 312 24.04 18.28 54.54
CA PHE A 312 25.26 18.48 55.34
C PHE A 312 24.98 19.02 56.74
N SER A 313 23.90 19.77 56.95
CA SER A 313 23.53 20.33 58.25
C SER A 313 22.73 19.38 59.14
N ALA A 314 22.38 18.19 58.64
CA ALA A 314 21.65 17.15 59.37
C ALA A 314 22.55 16.00 59.90
N GLN A 315 23.87 16.05 59.67
CA GLN A 315 24.90 15.19 60.27
C GLN A 315 25.70 15.97 61.31
#